data_AF-A0A8J3L7T3-F1
#
_entry.id   AF-A0A8J3L7T3-F1
#
_cell.length_a   1.000
_cell.length_b   1.000
_cell.length_c   1.000
_cell.angle_alpha   90.00
_cell.angle_beta   90.00
_cell.angle_gamma   90.00
#
_symmetry.space_group_name_H-M   'P 1'
#
loop_
_entity.id
_entity.type
_entity.pdbx_description
1 polymer ?
#
loop_
_entity_poly.entity_id
_entity_poly.type
_entity_poly.pdbx_seq_one_letter_code
_entity_poly.pdbx_strand_id
1 'polypeptide(L)'
;MDPLAPLLTLADVESAVNGARAAVDGAYKHRALRRQGGMVAAEISLRCAVASAALEGHRYDLSDVRGGTVLDAVLQGALRVAEALPGLHQHWHSAPRQVLAKLHLLAGTGVLPAATLGRPAEESAARLDTLLEIVTGQAGNPLIRAAVVHGELLAAQPFPGVNGIVARAAARLTLVGSGFDPRGLVAVELAQLAREPEYIGAAGAFATGTPDGLRSWLRHYATAVEQGCAEIAVVGDAVLASVA
;
A
#
# COMPACT_ATOMS: atom_id res chain seq x y z
N MET A 1 7.24 8.08 -23.70
CA MET A 1 7.84 6.73 -23.58
C MET A 1 7.48 6.24 -22.18
N ASP A 2 7.04 4.98 -22.03
CA ASP A 2 6.77 4.39 -20.71
C ASP A 2 8.08 3.89 -20.09
N PRO A 3 8.59 4.53 -19.02
CA PRO A 3 9.85 4.12 -18.40
C PRO A 3 9.76 2.77 -17.67
N LEU A 4 8.54 2.28 -17.37
CA LEU A 4 8.32 1.04 -16.64
C LEU A 4 8.11 -0.17 -17.56
N ALA A 5 7.94 0.03 -18.87
CA ALA A 5 7.71 -1.04 -19.83
C ALA A 5 8.76 -2.16 -19.79
N PRO A 6 10.07 -1.89 -19.62
CA PRO A 6 11.07 -2.96 -19.51
C PRO A 6 10.89 -3.89 -18.31
N LEU A 7 10.20 -3.45 -17.25
CA LEU A 7 9.98 -4.30 -16.07
C LEU A 7 9.05 -5.47 -16.35
N LEU A 8 8.15 -5.33 -17.33
CA LEU A 8 7.24 -6.42 -17.74
C LEU A 8 7.96 -7.55 -18.48
N THR A 9 9.11 -7.26 -19.10
CA THR A 9 9.87 -8.27 -19.86
C THR A 9 10.77 -9.13 -18.99
N LEU A 10 10.92 -8.77 -17.70
CA LEU A 10 11.59 -9.62 -16.72
C LEU A 10 10.84 -10.95 -16.58
N ALA A 11 11.60 -12.05 -16.43
CA ALA A 11 11.03 -13.39 -16.43
C ALA A 11 9.88 -13.54 -15.42
N ASP A 12 8.76 -14.10 -15.88
CA ASP A 12 7.52 -14.34 -15.13
C ASP A 12 6.76 -13.10 -14.61
N VAL A 13 7.24 -11.87 -14.84
CA VAL A 13 6.60 -10.66 -14.30
C VAL A 13 5.27 -10.38 -14.99
N GLU A 14 5.22 -10.39 -16.33
CA GLU A 14 3.97 -10.17 -17.08
C GLU A 14 2.88 -11.17 -16.69
N SER A 15 3.25 -12.47 -16.57
CA SER A 15 2.32 -13.52 -16.14
C SER A 15 1.78 -13.25 -14.73
N ALA A 16 2.65 -12.89 -13.78
CA ALA A 16 2.24 -12.57 -12.40
C ALA A 16 1.31 -11.34 -12.36
N VAL A 17 1.60 -10.30 -13.14
CA VAL A 17 0.76 -9.10 -13.24
C VAL A 17 -0.63 -9.42 -13.80
N ASN A 18 -0.69 -10.27 -14.83
CA ASN A 18 -1.96 -10.71 -15.41
C ASN A 18 -2.79 -11.54 -14.43
N GLY A 19 -2.14 -12.44 -13.67
CA GLY A 19 -2.80 -13.21 -12.60
C GLY A 19 -3.37 -12.30 -11.51
N ALA A 20 -2.58 -11.33 -11.03
CA ALA A 20 -3.03 -10.36 -10.05
C ALA A 20 -4.21 -9.51 -10.55
N ARG A 21 -4.20 -9.07 -11.81
CA ARG A 21 -5.34 -8.36 -12.43
C ARG A 21 -6.60 -9.24 -12.44
N ALA A 22 -6.49 -10.48 -12.89
CA ALA A 22 -7.62 -11.40 -12.95
C ALA A 22 -8.22 -11.68 -11.56
N ALA A 23 -7.37 -11.80 -10.52
CA ALA A 23 -7.80 -11.98 -9.14
C ALA A 23 -8.61 -10.78 -8.63
N VAL A 24 -8.16 -9.55 -8.94
CA VAL A 24 -8.86 -8.31 -8.57
C VAL A 24 -10.22 -8.24 -9.26
N ASP A 25 -10.26 -8.49 -10.57
CA ASP A 25 -11.50 -8.51 -11.34
C ASP A 25 -12.48 -9.58 -10.82
N GLY A 26 -11.96 -10.71 -10.37
CA GLY A 26 -12.73 -11.77 -9.70
C GLY A 26 -13.31 -11.32 -8.37
N ALA A 27 -12.49 -10.73 -7.50
CA ALA A 27 -12.90 -10.30 -6.17
C ALA A 27 -13.97 -9.19 -6.21
N TYR A 28 -13.89 -8.29 -7.19
CA TYR A 28 -14.89 -7.24 -7.41
C TYR A 28 -16.29 -7.78 -7.76
N LYS A 29 -16.42 -9.06 -8.14
CA LYS A 29 -17.71 -9.72 -8.38
C LYS A 29 -18.40 -10.19 -7.10
N HIS A 30 -17.75 -10.06 -5.93
CA HIS A 30 -18.32 -10.54 -4.66
C HIS A 30 -19.66 -9.85 -4.34
N ARG A 31 -20.68 -10.63 -3.99
CA ARG A 31 -22.07 -10.15 -3.85
C ARG A 31 -22.23 -9.05 -2.77
N ALA A 32 -21.39 -9.06 -1.74
CA ALA A 32 -21.40 -8.04 -0.69
C ALA A 32 -21.16 -6.63 -1.25
N LEU A 33 -20.35 -6.51 -2.31
CA LEU A 33 -19.96 -5.22 -2.88
C LEU A 33 -21.09 -4.49 -3.61
N ARG A 34 -22.24 -5.16 -3.86
CA ARG A 34 -23.43 -4.56 -4.48
C ARG A 34 -24.19 -3.64 -3.54
N ARG A 35 -24.30 -3.99 -2.25
CA ARG A 35 -25.09 -3.23 -1.26
C ARG A 35 -24.26 -2.79 -0.05
N GLN A 36 -23.26 -3.58 0.32
CA GLN A 36 -22.45 -3.38 1.53
C GLN A 36 -21.00 -3.01 1.20
N GLY A 37 -20.74 -2.50 -0.01
CA GLY A 37 -19.38 -2.17 -0.46
C GLY A 37 -18.64 -1.18 0.45
N GLY A 38 -19.36 -0.20 1.02
CA GLY A 38 -18.78 0.75 1.98
C GLY A 38 -18.34 0.09 3.29
N MET A 39 -19.16 -0.82 3.84
CA MET A 39 -18.81 -1.57 5.06
C MET A 39 -17.61 -2.49 4.84
N VAL A 40 -17.57 -3.20 3.70
CA VAL A 40 -16.44 -4.04 3.32
C VAL A 40 -15.16 -3.21 3.18
N ALA A 41 -15.23 -2.06 2.50
CA ALA A 41 -14.06 -1.19 2.34
C ALA A 41 -13.56 -0.64 3.68
N ALA A 42 -14.47 -0.24 4.59
CA ALA A 42 -14.11 0.25 5.92
C ALA A 42 -13.41 -0.82 6.75
N GLU A 43 -13.95 -2.04 6.76
CA GLU A 43 -13.38 -3.18 7.50
C GLU A 43 -12.01 -3.61 6.92
N ILE A 44 -11.87 -3.65 5.59
CA ILE A 44 -10.57 -3.91 4.96
C ILE A 44 -9.57 -2.81 5.32
N SER A 45 -9.98 -1.53 5.28
CA SER A 45 -9.09 -0.41 5.63
C SER A 45 -8.59 -0.51 7.07
N LEU A 46 -9.46 -0.88 8.02
CA LEU A 46 -9.09 -1.13 9.41
C LEU A 46 -8.05 -2.26 9.51
N ARG A 47 -8.30 -3.41 8.89
CA ARG A 47 -7.37 -4.55 8.94
C ARG A 47 -6.03 -4.23 8.29
N CYS A 48 -6.03 -3.53 7.16
CA CYS A 48 -4.80 -3.05 6.51
C CYS A 48 -4.02 -2.08 7.39
N ALA A 49 -4.69 -1.20 8.14
CA ALA A 49 -4.03 -0.28 9.08
C ALA A 49 -3.33 -1.06 10.22
N VAL A 50 -4.03 -2.03 10.81
CA VAL A 50 -3.47 -2.91 11.85
C VAL A 50 -2.29 -3.72 11.29
N ALA A 51 -2.43 -4.27 10.08
CA ALA A 51 -1.36 -5.03 9.44
C ALA A 51 -0.15 -4.16 9.10
N SER A 52 -0.40 -2.92 8.67
CA SER A 52 0.65 -1.93 8.42
C SER A 52 1.41 -1.59 9.69
N ALA A 53 0.76 -1.46 10.84
CA ALA A 53 1.44 -1.27 12.13
C ALA A 53 2.22 -2.52 12.56
N ALA A 54 1.65 -3.72 12.36
CA ALA A 54 2.29 -4.99 12.67
C ALA A 54 3.60 -5.21 11.88
N LEU A 55 3.64 -4.78 10.61
CA LEU A 55 4.83 -4.78 9.76
C LEU A 55 5.93 -3.81 10.25
N GLU A 56 5.60 -2.85 11.11
CA GLU A 56 6.58 -2.01 11.81
C GLU A 56 6.94 -2.57 13.21
N GLY A 57 6.50 -3.80 13.53
CA GLY A 57 6.73 -4.45 14.83
C GLY A 57 5.65 -4.17 15.89
N HIS A 58 4.62 -3.38 15.58
CA HIS A 58 3.56 -2.99 16.51
C HIS A 58 2.31 -3.88 16.31
N ARG A 59 2.35 -5.09 16.88
CA ARG A 59 1.31 -6.13 16.73
C ARG A 59 0.27 -6.07 17.85
N TYR A 60 -1.00 -6.04 17.45
CA TYR A 60 -2.14 -5.99 18.36
C TYR A 60 -3.29 -6.85 17.84
N ASP A 61 -4.11 -7.37 18.76
CA ASP A 61 -5.32 -8.09 18.39
C ASP A 61 -6.38 -7.12 17.83
N LEU A 62 -7.06 -7.52 16.76
CA LEU A 62 -8.06 -6.69 16.10
C LEU A 62 -9.24 -6.35 17.02
N SER A 63 -9.62 -7.22 17.96
CA SER A 63 -10.68 -6.93 18.93
C SER A 63 -10.29 -5.82 19.90
N ASP A 64 -9.03 -5.79 20.33
CA ASP A 64 -8.53 -4.75 21.24
C ASP A 64 -8.46 -3.40 20.52
N VAL A 65 -8.00 -3.39 19.26
CA VAL A 65 -8.01 -2.18 18.42
C VAL A 65 -9.43 -1.65 18.24
N ARG A 66 -10.40 -2.52 17.95
CA ARG A 66 -11.83 -2.14 17.85
C ARG A 66 -12.40 -1.62 19.18
N GLY A 67 -11.96 -2.19 20.29
CA GLY A 67 -12.33 -1.74 21.63
C GLY A 67 -11.75 -0.37 22.00
N GLY A 68 -10.85 0.18 21.19
CA GLY A 68 -10.19 1.46 21.45
C GLY A 68 -9.22 1.42 22.63
N THR A 69 -8.80 0.23 23.06
CA THR A 69 -7.92 0.05 24.22
C THR A 69 -6.44 0.18 23.87
N VAL A 70 -6.09 0.10 22.58
CA VAL A 70 -4.71 0.19 22.10
C VAL A 70 -4.36 1.63 21.73
N LEU A 71 -3.50 2.25 22.54
CA LEU A 71 -3.09 3.66 22.41
C LEU A 71 -1.68 3.85 21.80
N ASP A 72 -1.12 2.79 21.22
CA ASP A 72 0.19 2.80 20.57
C ASP A 72 0.27 3.84 19.45
N ALA A 73 1.28 4.71 19.49
CA ALA A 73 1.38 5.85 18.59
C ALA A 73 1.55 5.44 17.12
N VAL A 74 2.24 4.32 16.83
CA VAL A 74 2.45 3.83 15.47
C VAL A 74 1.16 3.26 14.89
N LEU A 75 0.42 2.46 15.69
CA LEU A 75 -0.91 2.00 15.30
C LEU A 75 -1.86 3.17 15.05
N GLN A 76 -1.91 4.15 15.96
CA GLN A 76 -2.75 5.34 15.81
C GLN A 76 -2.33 6.18 14.59
N GLY A 77 -1.05 6.19 14.22
CA GLY A 77 -0.56 6.76 12.96
C GLY A 77 -1.11 6.01 11.73
N ALA A 78 -1.03 4.68 11.73
CA ALA A 78 -1.53 3.84 10.64
C ALA A 78 -3.06 3.98 10.45
N LEU A 79 -3.83 4.04 11.55
CA LEU A 79 -5.29 4.26 11.51
C LEU A 79 -5.65 5.62 10.88
N ARG A 80 -4.96 6.70 11.28
CA ARG A 80 -5.19 8.03 10.69
C ARG A 80 -4.81 8.11 9.21
N VAL A 81 -3.76 7.39 8.80
CA VAL A 81 -3.43 7.24 7.39
C VAL A 81 -4.57 6.54 6.65
N ALA A 82 -5.04 5.40 7.16
CA ALA A 82 -6.12 4.64 6.55
C ALA A 82 -7.44 5.42 6.43
N GLU A 83 -7.76 6.25 7.42
CA GLU A 83 -8.90 7.17 7.40
C GLU A 83 -8.75 8.27 6.34
N ALA A 84 -7.55 8.81 6.16
CA ALA A 84 -7.31 9.90 5.21
C ALA A 84 -7.23 9.45 3.74
N LEU A 85 -6.87 8.18 3.48
CA LEU A 85 -6.63 7.66 2.13
C LEU A 85 -7.76 7.96 1.12
N PRO A 86 -9.07 7.74 1.44
CA PRO A 86 -10.15 8.04 0.51
C PRO A 86 -10.19 9.50 0.05
N GLY A 87 -9.73 10.47 0.84
CA GLY A 87 -9.67 11.88 0.43
C GLY A 87 -8.39 12.25 -0.33
N LEU A 88 -7.33 11.46 -0.21
CA LEU A 88 -6.02 11.79 -0.78
C LEU A 88 -5.85 11.32 -2.23
N HIS A 89 -6.58 10.29 -2.68
CA HIS A 89 -6.41 9.74 -4.03
C HIS A 89 -6.62 10.76 -5.15
N GLN A 90 -7.53 11.74 -4.97
CA GLN A 90 -7.80 12.80 -5.94
C GLN A 90 -6.59 13.71 -6.18
N HIS A 91 -5.70 13.81 -5.20
CA HIS A 91 -4.52 14.67 -5.23
C HIS A 91 -3.24 13.89 -5.52
N TRP A 92 -3.32 12.55 -5.59
CA TRP A 92 -2.13 11.71 -5.72
C TRP A 92 -1.34 12.02 -6.99
N HIS A 93 -2.01 12.24 -8.11
CA HIS A 93 -1.32 12.53 -9.38
C HIS A 93 -0.97 14.00 -9.58
N SER A 94 -1.74 14.92 -9.00
CA SER A 94 -1.55 16.37 -9.18
C SER A 94 -0.62 17.00 -8.14
N ALA A 95 -0.54 16.42 -6.94
CA ALA A 95 0.22 16.95 -5.81
C ALA A 95 0.86 15.82 -4.97
N PRO A 96 1.61 14.87 -5.57
CA PRO A 96 2.11 13.71 -4.83
C PRO A 96 3.08 14.08 -3.71
N ARG A 97 3.87 15.15 -3.86
CA ARG A 97 4.77 15.62 -2.80
C ARG A 97 4.00 16.02 -1.54
N GLN A 98 2.92 16.78 -1.71
CA GLN A 98 2.05 17.21 -0.62
C GLN A 98 1.32 16.02 0.01
N VAL A 99 0.90 15.05 -0.81
CA VAL A 99 0.29 13.81 -0.32
C VAL A 99 1.28 13.01 0.53
N LEU A 100 2.51 12.80 0.07
CA LEU A 100 3.55 12.11 0.86
C LEU A 100 3.85 12.84 2.17
N ALA A 101 3.98 14.17 2.14
CA ALA A 101 4.18 14.96 3.34
C ALA A 101 3.00 14.82 4.32
N LYS A 102 1.76 14.79 3.82
CA LYS A 102 0.56 14.58 4.64
C LYS A 102 0.50 13.16 5.21
N LEU A 103 0.81 12.14 4.42
CA LEU A 103 0.88 10.75 4.87
C LEU A 103 1.90 10.59 6.01
N HIS A 104 3.11 11.14 5.84
CA HIS A 104 4.13 11.11 6.88
C HIS A 104 3.71 11.90 8.12
N LEU A 105 3.08 13.08 7.97
CA LEU A 105 2.56 13.83 9.11
C LEU A 105 1.54 13.00 9.91
N LEU A 106 0.61 12.32 9.23
CA LEU A 106 -0.38 11.46 9.88
C LEU A 106 0.27 10.25 10.56
N ALA A 107 1.17 9.55 9.87
CA ALA A 107 1.85 8.37 10.41
C ALA A 107 2.77 8.71 11.59
N GLY A 108 3.51 9.82 11.51
CA GLY A 108 4.57 10.18 12.45
C GLY A 108 4.11 10.98 13.67
N THR A 109 2.91 11.55 13.67
CA THR A 109 2.42 12.33 14.82
C THR A 109 2.33 11.43 16.07
N GLY A 110 2.93 11.85 17.17
CA GLY A 110 3.02 11.06 18.42
C GLY A 110 4.17 10.06 18.44
N VAL A 111 4.83 9.83 17.30
CA VAL A 111 6.01 8.97 17.15
C VAL A 111 7.29 9.81 16.99
N LEU A 112 7.22 10.88 16.18
CA LEU A 112 8.34 11.73 15.79
C LEU A 112 8.19 13.17 16.32
N PRO A 113 9.30 13.93 16.46
CA PRO A 113 9.23 15.35 16.80
C PRO A 113 8.40 16.15 15.78
N ALA A 114 7.52 17.04 16.26
CA ALA A 114 6.60 17.80 15.41
C ALA A 114 7.31 18.60 14.28
N ALA A 115 8.53 19.09 14.54
CA ALA A 115 9.32 19.86 13.59
C ALA A 115 9.80 19.05 12.37
N THR A 116 9.82 17.72 12.44
CA THR A 116 10.27 16.84 11.35
C THR A 116 9.11 16.28 10.52
N LEU A 117 7.86 16.48 10.96
CA LEU A 117 6.68 15.91 10.30
C LEU A 117 6.47 16.50 8.90
N GLY A 118 6.43 15.61 7.91
CA GLY A 118 6.11 15.93 6.52
C GLY A 118 7.28 16.54 5.77
N ARG A 119 8.50 16.40 6.31
CA ARG A 119 9.73 16.95 5.74
C ARG A 119 10.64 15.80 5.30
N PRO A 120 10.75 15.54 3.98
CA PRO A 120 11.75 14.64 3.47
C PRO A 120 13.16 15.14 3.81
N ALA A 121 14.09 14.22 4.01
CA ALA A 121 15.51 14.50 4.17
C ALA A 121 16.11 15.07 2.89
N GLU A 122 17.04 16.02 3.00
CA GLU A 122 17.62 16.72 1.84
C GLU A 122 18.37 15.77 0.91
N GLU A 123 19.07 14.79 1.48
CA GLU A 123 19.79 13.74 0.77
C GLU A 123 18.87 12.83 -0.08
N SER A 124 17.58 12.76 0.25
CA SER A 124 16.59 11.96 -0.47
C SER A 124 15.84 12.76 -1.54
N ALA A 125 16.03 14.08 -1.61
CA ALA A 125 15.22 14.96 -2.47
C ALA A 125 15.31 14.60 -3.96
N ALA A 126 16.52 14.38 -4.49
CA ALA A 126 16.70 14.03 -5.90
C ALA A 126 16.03 12.69 -6.27
N ARG A 127 16.20 11.67 -5.41
CA ARG A 127 15.59 10.35 -5.62
C ARG A 127 14.07 10.42 -5.51
N LEU A 128 13.56 11.20 -4.56
CA LEU A 128 12.13 11.43 -4.41
C LEU A 128 11.58 12.13 -5.65
N ASP A 129 12.28 13.12 -6.20
CA ASP A 129 11.83 13.85 -7.41
C ASP A 129 11.69 12.93 -8.62
N THR A 130 12.66 12.04 -8.86
CA THR A 130 12.55 11.01 -9.89
C THR A 130 11.36 10.08 -9.67
N LEU A 131 11.10 9.66 -8.43
CA LEU A 131 9.92 8.87 -8.11
C LEU A 131 8.62 9.64 -8.40
N LEU A 132 8.56 10.94 -8.09
CA LEU A 132 7.38 11.76 -8.32
C LEU A 132 7.08 11.94 -9.82
N GLU A 133 8.08 11.91 -10.69
CA GLU A 133 7.88 11.87 -12.15
C GLU A 133 7.13 10.61 -12.59
N ILE A 134 7.40 9.46 -11.96
CA ILE A 134 6.68 8.20 -12.22
C ILE A 134 5.20 8.32 -11.79
N VAL A 135 4.95 8.95 -10.63
CA VAL A 135 3.59 9.12 -10.08
C VAL A 135 2.75 10.08 -10.94
N THR A 136 3.35 11.20 -11.36
CA THR A 136 2.67 12.23 -12.17
C THR A 136 2.48 11.81 -13.61
N GLY A 137 3.47 11.11 -14.20
CA GLY A 137 3.44 10.70 -15.60
C GLY A 137 2.37 9.66 -15.94
N GLN A 138 1.92 8.87 -14.95
CA GLN A 138 0.82 7.89 -15.07
C GLN A 138 0.93 6.89 -16.24
N ALA A 139 2.12 6.75 -16.83
CA ALA A 139 2.39 5.81 -17.89
C ALA A 139 2.54 4.38 -17.36
N GLY A 140 2.32 3.41 -18.26
CA GLY A 140 2.59 2.00 -18.00
C GLY A 140 1.57 1.27 -17.14
N ASN A 141 1.91 0.03 -16.79
CA ASN A 141 1.04 -0.83 -16.03
C ASN A 141 0.86 -0.32 -14.58
N PRO A 142 -0.37 -0.06 -14.11
CA PRO A 142 -0.62 0.50 -12.79
C PRO A 142 -0.14 -0.38 -11.62
N LEU A 143 -0.15 -1.70 -11.78
CA LEU A 143 0.35 -2.62 -10.74
C LEU A 143 1.87 -2.52 -10.61
N ILE A 144 2.58 -2.50 -11.74
CA ILE A 144 4.03 -2.27 -11.78
C ILE A 144 4.36 -0.91 -11.16
N ARG A 145 3.61 0.13 -11.52
CA ARG A 145 3.80 1.47 -10.96
C ARG A 145 3.62 1.49 -9.45
N ALA A 146 2.57 0.85 -8.92
CA ALA A 146 2.36 0.76 -7.47
C ALA A 146 3.50 0.00 -6.77
N ALA A 147 3.96 -1.11 -7.35
CA ALA A 147 5.09 -1.88 -6.83
C ALA A 147 6.38 -1.04 -6.82
N VAL A 148 6.68 -0.30 -7.88
CA VAL A 148 7.86 0.58 -7.97
C VAL A 148 7.76 1.72 -6.95
N VAL A 149 6.60 2.38 -6.83
CA VAL A 149 6.38 3.43 -5.82
C VAL A 149 6.65 2.91 -4.42
N HIS A 150 6.15 1.72 -4.10
CA HIS A 150 6.36 1.10 -2.80
C HIS A 150 7.84 0.77 -2.57
N GLY A 151 8.47 0.06 -3.51
CA GLY A 151 9.88 -0.33 -3.41
C GLY A 151 10.82 0.87 -3.29
N GLU A 152 10.62 1.92 -4.09
CA GLU A 152 11.43 3.13 -4.05
C GLU A 152 11.30 3.87 -2.73
N LEU A 153 10.09 4.00 -2.18
CA LEU A 153 9.91 4.64 -0.87
C LEU A 153 10.56 3.82 0.27
N LEU A 154 10.50 2.49 0.20
CA LEU A 154 11.20 1.62 1.15
C LEU A 154 12.72 1.75 1.03
N ALA A 155 13.25 1.82 -0.19
CA ALA A 155 14.68 1.89 -0.42
C ALA A 155 15.26 3.31 -0.18
N ALA A 156 14.47 4.35 -0.41
CA ALA A 156 14.89 5.74 -0.22
C ALA A 156 14.77 6.19 1.24
N GLN A 157 13.82 5.64 2.01
CA GLN A 157 13.53 6.09 3.38
C GLN A 157 13.51 7.62 3.51
N PRO A 158 12.69 8.33 2.70
CA PRO A 158 12.85 9.77 2.53
C PRO A 158 12.56 10.58 3.80
N PHE A 159 11.94 9.99 4.81
CA PHE A 159 11.62 10.66 6.08
C PHE A 159 12.40 10.05 7.25
N PRO A 160 12.55 10.76 8.39
CA PRO A 160 13.28 10.26 9.56
C PRO A 160 12.65 9.04 10.27
N GLY A 161 11.45 8.61 9.88
CA GLY A 161 10.79 7.41 10.41
C GLY A 161 9.48 7.10 9.70
N VAL A 162 8.79 6.03 10.12
CA VAL A 162 7.47 5.58 9.63
C VAL A 162 7.35 5.40 8.11
N ASN A 163 8.46 5.29 7.40
CA ASN A 163 8.49 5.20 5.93
C ASN A 163 7.75 3.97 5.41
N GLY A 164 7.75 2.85 6.12
CA GLY A 164 7.03 1.65 5.70
C GLY A 164 5.52 1.87 5.59
N ILE A 165 4.92 2.57 6.57
CA ILE A 165 3.50 2.96 6.55
C ILE A 165 3.23 3.90 5.37
N VAL A 166 4.10 4.89 5.15
CA VAL A 166 3.97 5.85 4.04
C VAL A 166 4.08 5.13 2.68
N ALA A 167 5.01 4.18 2.56
CA ALA A 167 5.25 3.44 1.33
C ALA A 167 4.05 2.55 0.95
N ARG A 168 3.49 1.82 1.93
CA ARG A 168 2.27 1.01 1.73
C ARG A 168 1.07 1.88 1.35
N ALA A 169 0.90 3.01 2.02
CA ALA A 169 -0.16 3.98 1.71
C ALA A 169 -0.03 4.58 0.30
N ALA A 170 1.18 4.97 -0.12
CA ALA A 170 1.44 5.51 -1.45
C ALA A 170 1.21 4.47 -2.56
N ALA A 171 1.56 3.20 -2.31
CA ALA A 171 1.26 2.09 -3.21
C ALA A 171 -0.25 1.91 -3.39
N ARG A 172 -1.01 1.94 -2.29
CA ARG A 172 -2.48 1.86 -2.30
C ARG A 172 -3.11 3.04 -3.04
N LEU A 173 -2.64 4.27 -2.82
CA LEU A 173 -3.08 5.44 -3.59
C LEU A 173 -2.80 5.31 -5.09
N THR A 174 -1.70 4.66 -5.47
CA THR A 174 -1.36 4.41 -6.86
C THR A 174 -2.34 3.45 -7.53
N LEU A 175 -2.77 2.40 -6.82
CA LEU A 175 -3.78 1.45 -7.31
C LEU A 175 -5.19 2.09 -7.37
N VAL A 176 -5.55 2.88 -6.36
CA VAL A 176 -6.85 3.58 -6.31
C VAL A 176 -6.93 4.65 -7.40
N GLY A 177 -5.91 5.53 -7.48
CA GLY A 177 -5.86 6.65 -8.42
C GLY A 177 -5.83 6.22 -9.88
N SER A 178 -5.29 5.04 -10.17
CA SER A 178 -5.30 4.48 -11.53
C SER A 178 -6.58 3.71 -11.89
N GLY A 179 -7.54 3.60 -10.97
CA GLY A 179 -8.71 2.75 -11.12
C GLY A 179 -8.41 1.24 -11.15
N PHE A 180 -7.21 0.82 -10.72
CA PHE A 180 -6.89 -0.61 -10.59
C PHE A 180 -7.71 -1.24 -9.47
N ASP A 181 -7.81 -0.51 -8.36
CA ASP A 181 -8.60 -0.87 -7.17
C ASP A 181 -9.39 0.37 -6.70
N PRO A 182 -10.43 0.80 -7.43
CA PRO A 182 -11.07 2.10 -7.22
C PRO A 182 -11.75 2.25 -5.85
N ARG A 183 -12.02 1.15 -5.14
CA ARG A 183 -12.61 1.15 -3.80
C ARG A 183 -11.59 0.84 -2.69
N GLY A 184 -10.31 0.64 -3.03
CA GLY A 184 -9.26 0.32 -2.07
C GLY A 184 -9.50 -1.02 -1.35
N LEU A 185 -10.02 -2.02 -2.03
CA LEU A 185 -10.42 -3.31 -1.45
C LEU A 185 -9.28 -4.34 -1.39
N VAL A 186 -8.22 -4.18 -2.20
CA VAL A 186 -7.14 -5.16 -2.24
C VAL A 186 -6.30 -5.04 -0.98
N ALA A 187 -6.34 -6.06 -0.12
CA ALA A 187 -5.69 -6.03 1.18
C ALA A 187 -4.22 -6.46 1.12
N VAL A 188 -3.39 -5.70 0.38
CA VAL A 188 -1.97 -6.04 0.14
C VAL A 188 -1.19 -6.12 1.45
N GLU A 189 -1.50 -5.29 2.44
CA GLU A 189 -0.82 -5.29 3.74
C GLU A 189 -1.07 -6.57 4.54
N LEU A 190 -2.27 -7.16 4.44
CA LEU A 190 -2.56 -8.46 5.08
C LEU A 190 -1.75 -9.59 4.43
N ALA A 191 -1.68 -9.62 3.11
CA ALA A 191 -0.88 -10.61 2.39
C ALA A 191 0.63 -10.47 2.67
N GLN A 192 1.14 -9.23 2.74
CA GLN A 192 2.53 -8.96 3.14
C GLN A 192 2.80 -9.39 4.57
N LEU A 193 1.89 -9.09 5.52
CA LEU A 193 2.06 -9.50 6.92
C LEU A 193 2.08 -11.02 7.07
N ALA A 194 1.21 -11.74 6.33
CA ALA A 194 1.19 -13.20 6.33
C ALA A 194 2.49 -13.83 5.79
N ARG A 195 3.29 -13.05 5.04
CA ARG A 195 4.53 -13.45 4.38
C ARG A 195 5.65 -12.46 4.66
N GLU A 196 5.71 -11.98 5.90
CA GLU A 196 6.58 -10.88 6.30
C GLU A 196 8.07 -11.16 6.01
N PRO A 197 8.62 -12.37 6.27
CA PRO A 197 10.00 -12.67 5.89
C PRO A 197 10.26 -12.51 4.39
N GLU A 198 9.34 -12.97 3.53
CA GLU A 198 9.46 -12.79 2.08
C GLU A 198 9.27 -11.34 1.65
N TYR A 199 8.37 -10.59 2.29
CA TYR A 199 8.18 -9.17 2.04
C TYR A 199 9.46 -8.38 2.33
N ILE A 200 10.06 -8.59 3.51
CA ILE A 200 11.32 -7.94 3.91
C ILE A 200 12.44 -8.35 2.95
N GLY A 201 12.57 -9.65 2.64
CA GLY A 201 13.58 -10.15 1.71
C GLY A 201 13.45 -9.58 0.31
N ALA A 202 12.22 -9.52 -0.24
CA ALA A 202 11.95 -8.96 -1.56
C ALA A 202 12.18 -7.45 -1.62
N ALA A 203 11.81 -6.71 -0.57
CA ALA A 203 12.09 -5.28 -0.47
C ALA A 203 13.61 -5.00 -0.39
N GLY A 204 14.36 -5.82 0.36
CA GLY A 204 15.82 -5.77 0.39
C GLY A 204 16.43 -6.07 -0.98
N ALA A 205 15.88 -7.05 -1.71
CA ALA A 205 16.31 -7.38 -3.06
C ALA A 205 16.03 -6.24 -4.05
N PHE A 206 14.86 -5.58 -3.96
CA PHE A 206 14.53 -4.39 -4.75
C PHE A 206 15.60 -3.29 -4.60
N ALA A 207 16.02 -3.02 -3.36
CA ALA A 207 16.99 -1.98 -3.04
C ALA A 207 18.37 -2.17 -3.72
N THR A 208 18.68 -3.38 -4.20
CA THR A 208 19.91 -3.65 -4.97
C THR A 208 19.89 -3.06 -6.38
N GLY A 209 18.70 -2.77 -6.93
CA GLY A 209 18.53 -2.30 -8.32
C GLY A 209 18.89 -3.32 -9.41
N THR A 210 19.23 -4.56 -9.03
CA THR A 210 19.59 -5.62 -9.98
C THR A 210 18.35 -6.16 -10.69
N PRO A 211 18.45 -6.67 -11.95
CA PRO A 211 17.31 -7.27 -12.64
C PRO A 211 16.62 -8.39 -11.84
N ASP A 212 17.39 -9.24 -11.16
CA ASP A 212 16.86 -10.31 -10.31
C ASP A 212 16.17 -9.77 -9.06
N GLY A 213 16.72 -8.72 -8.44
CA GLY A 213 16.10 -8.04 -7.30
C GLY A 213 14.77 -7.39 -7.66
N LEU A 214 14.73 -6.67 -8.79
CA LEU A 214 13.51 -6.08 -9.33
C LEU A 214 12.48 -7.15 -9.67
N ARG A 215 12.89 -8.23 -10.36
CA ARG A 215 12.01 -9.37 -10.67
C ARG A 215 11.42 -9.99 -9.40
N SER A 216 12.24 -10.25 -8.39
CA SER A 216 11.81 -10.85 -7.12
C SER A 216 10.76 -10.00 -6.43
N TRP A 217 11.00 -8.68 -6.33
CA TRP A 217 10.04 -7.72 -5.78
C TRP A 217 8.73 -7.65 -6.56
N LEU A 218 8.79 -7.51 -7.88
CA LEU A 218 7.58 -7.38 -8.71
C LEU A 218 6.71 -8.63 -8.64
N ARG A 219 7.34 -9.82 -8.62
CA ARG A 219 6.63 -11.09 -8.40
C ARG A 219 6.01 -11.16 -7.02
N HIS A 220 6.76 -10.82 -5.97
CA HIS A 220 6.24 -10.78 -4.60
C HIS A 220 5.02 -9.86 -4.52
N TYR A 221 5.11 -8.64 -5.03
CA TYR A 221 4.04 -7.65 -4.97
C TYR A 221 2.80 -8.10 -5.74
N ALA A 222 2.96 -8.69 -6.94
CA ALA A 222 1.84 -9.26 -7.69
C ALA A 222 1.16 -10.40 -6.92
N THR A 223 1.93 -11.30 -6.30
CA THR A 223 1.37 -12.34 -5.44
C THR A 223 0.67 -11.78 -4.20
N ALA A 224 1.21 -10.71 -3.58
CA ALA A 224 0.56 -10.05 -2.46
C ALA A 224 -0.79 -9.41 -2.86
N VAL A 225 -0.89 -8.85 -4.07
CA VAL A 225 -2.16 -8.36 -4.62
C VAL A 225 -3.16 -9.50 -4.85
N GLU A 226 -2.72 -10.59 -5.46
CA GLU A 226 -3.56 -11.79 -5.67
C GLU A 226 -4.09 -12.34 -4.35
N GLN A 227 -3.21 -12.54 -3.36
CA GLN A 227 -3.58 -13.06 -2.04
C GLN A 227 -4.44 -12.07 -1.25
N GLY A 228 -4.16 -10.77 -1.35
CA GLY A 228 -4.95 -9.71 -0.72
C GLY A 228 -6.38 -9.61 -1.26
N CYS A 229 -6.67 -10.17 -2.44
CA CYS A 229 -8.02 -10.26 -2.98
C CYS A 229 -8.88 -11.30 -2.24
N ALA A 230 -8.28 -12.35 -1.67
CA ALA A 230 -9.03 -13.38 -0.94
C ALA A 230 -9.71 -12.82 0.31
N GLU A 231 -9.11 -11.80 0.94
CA GLU A 231 -9.67 -11.10 2.11
C GLU A 231 -11.00 -10.40 1.81
N ILE A 232 -11.25 -10.00 0.56
CA ILE A 232 -12.51 -9.38 0.15
C ILE A 232 -13.68 -10.34 0.33
N ALA A 233 -13.48 -11.63 0.04
CA ALA A 233 -14.51 -12.65 0.24
C ALA A 233 -14.77 -12.90 1.72
N VAL A 234 -13.69 -13.08 2.50
CA VAL A 234 -13.77 -13.30 3.96
C VAL A 234 -14.52 -12.15 4.66
N VAL A 235 -14.12 -10.91 4.39
CA VAL A 235 -14.76 -9.72 4.95
C VAL A 235 -16.17 -9.56 4.40
N GLY A 236 -16.36 -9.79 3.10
CA GLY A 236 -17.66 -9.67 2.43
C GLY A 236 -18.72 -10.58 3.03
N ASP A 237 -18.38 -11.85 3.26
CA ASP A 237 -19.30 -12.81 3.87
C ASP A 237 -19.58 -12.51 5.34
N ALA A 238 -18.57 -12.09 6.11
CA ALA A 238 -18.76 -11.64 7.49
C ALA A 238 -19.70 -10.43 7.58
N VAL A 239 -19.53 -9.44 6.70
CA VAL A 239 -20.41 -8.27 6.63
C VAL A 239 -21.84 -8.68 6.29
N LEU A 240 -22.04 -9.57 5.31
CA LEU A 240 -23.37 -10.06 4.95
C LEU A 240 -24.05 -10.80 6.11
N ALA A 241 -23.30 -11.59 6.88
CA ALA A 241 -23.81 -12.29 8.04
C ALA A 241 -24.20 -11.34 9.18
N SER A 242 -23.51 -10.19 9.31
CA SER A 242 -23.81 -9.20 10.37
C SER A 242 -25.06 -8.34 10.11
N VAL A 243 -25.54 -8.29 8.86
CA VAL A 243 -26.69 -7.47 8.44
C VAL A 243 -27.91 -8.30 8.02
N ALA A 244 -27.80 -9.63 8.11
CA ALA A 244 -28.88 -10.58 7.83
C ALA A 244 -29.70 -10.85 9.10
#